data_AF-A0A2R5LCE7-F1
#
_entry.id   AF-A0A2R5LCE7-F1
#
_cell.length_a   1.000
_cell.length_b   1.000
_cell.length_c   1.000
_cell.angle_alpha   90.00
_cell.angle_beta   90.00
_cell.angle_gamma   90.00
#
_symmetry.space_group_name_H-M   'P 1'
#
loop_
_entity.id
_entity.type
_entity.pdbx_description
1 polymer ?
#
loop_
_entity_poly.entity_id
_entity_poly.type
_entity_poly.pdbx_seq_one_letter_code
_entity_poly.pdbx_strand_id
1 'polypeptide(L)'
;HFLVSRSFVTRRMMESVTVHPLATDPDIVAERDKYLNMPTSERRRHYKTKKFVTLEDIPDWPAYSKAKNITASGSGKWSKRYDLSSKVSMFVGDITALEIDAIVNAANNAMLGGGGVDGAIHRAAGHKLVEECKMHNGCATGDAKITGGYDLPAKYVIHTVGPVGEKEAKLHSCYLTCLETMKANRLRTLAFPCISTGVYHYPNKAAAHVALSTTREWLEVEDNASKVDRIIYCLFLDKDVSIYEELLPEYFPL
;
A
#
# COMPACT_ATOMS: atom_id res chain seq x y z
N HIS A 1 1.72 -45.53 0.23
CA HIS A 1 1.20 -44.41 -0.58
C HIS A 1 0.54 -43.41 0.35
N PHE A 2 1.14 -42.23 0.58
CA PHE A 2 0.51 -40.97 1.00
C PHE A 2 1.61 -40.03 1.52
N LEU A 3 2.48 -39.57 0.61
CA LEU A 3 3.48 -38.52 0.92
C LEU A 3 3.72 -37.57 -0.26
N VAL A 4 2.81 -37.58 -1.25
CA VAL A 4 2.86 -36.70 -2.42
C VAL A 4 1.53 -35.94 -2.50
N SER A 5 1.40 -34.86 -1.74
CA SER A 5 0.29 -33.91 -1.91
C SER A 5 0.54 -32.54 -1.26
N ARG A 6 1.53 -32.38 -0.38
CA ARG A 6 1.81 -31.08 0.26
C ARG A 6 2.72 -30.13 -0.52
N SER A 7 3.22 -30.49 -1.70
CA SER A 7 4.18 -29.67 -2.46
C SER A 7 3.61 -28.96 -3.69
N PHE A 8 2.31 -29.06 -3.96
CA PHE A 8 1.72 -28.52 -5.19
C PHE A 8 1.12 -27.11 -5.06
N VAL A 9 1.15 -26.49 -3.88
CA VAL A 9 0.54 -25.15 -3.63
C VAL A 9 1.56 -24.01 -3.51
N THR A 10 2.87 -24.29 -3.43
CA THR A 10 3.90 -23.24 -3.19
C THR A 10 4.95 -23.12 -4.30
N ARG A 11 4.56 -23.33 -5.54
CA ARG A 11 5.42 -23.07 -6.72
C ARG A 11 4.68 -22.34 -7.84
N ARG A 12 3.89 -21.31 -7.52
CA ARG A 12 3.83 -20.18 -8.44
C ARG A 12 5.21 -19.54 -8.38
N MET A 13 5.87 -19.46 -9.52
CA MET A 13 7.16 -18.77 -9.68
C MET A 13 7.09 -17.49 -8.86
N MET A 14 7.92 -17.36 -7.82
CA MET A 14 8.17 -16.04 -7.24
C MET A 14 8.81 -15.26 -8.37
N GLU A 15 8.00 -14.53 -9.13
CA GLU A 15 8.51 -13.56 -10.10
C GLU A 15 9.48 -12.69 -9.30
N SER A 16 10.74 -12.66 -9.73
CA SER A 16 11.74 -11.81 -9.11
C SER A 16 11.28 -10.37 -9.31
N VAL A 17 10.73 -9.78 -8.26
CA VAL A 17 10.37 -8.38 -8.22
C VAL A 17 11.66 -7.56 -8.18
N THR A 18 11.77 -6.57 -9.06
CA THR A 18 12.84 -5.59 -8.98
C THR A 18 12.47 -4.54 -7.94
N VAL A 19 13.24 -4.45 -6.86
CA VAL A 19 13.13 -3.33 -5.92
C VAL A 19 14.10 -2.24 -6.35
N HIS A 20 13.57 -1.07 -6.69
CA HIS A 20 14.37 0.08 -7.08
C HIS A 20 14.87 0.83 -5.84
N PRO A 21 16.14 1.27 -5.79
CA PRO A 21 16.64 2.07 -4.69
C PRO A 21 16.04 3.48 -4.70
N LEU A 22 16.10 4.14 -3.55
CA LEU A 22 15.92 5.59 -3.44
C LEU A 22 16.91 6.34 -4.36
N ALA A 23 16.54 7.54 -4.80
CA ALA A 23 17.46 8.41 -5.54
C ALA A 23 18.74 8.67 -4.73
N THR A 24 19.89 8.62 -5.41
CA THR A 24 21.24 8.75 -4.85
C THR A 24 21.91 10.07 -5.16
N ASP A 25 21.22 10.98 -5.85
CA ASP A 25 21.71 12.34 -6.10
C ASP A 25 21.95 13.07 -4.77
N PRO A 26 23.14 13.65 -4.53
CA PRO A 26 23.50 14.21 -3.22
C PRO A 26 22.54 15.29 -2.71
N ASP A 27 22.02 16.14 -3.58
CA ASP A 27 21.12 17.24 -3.19
C ASP A 27 19.74 16.67 -2.79
N ILE A 28 19.25 15.69 -3.55
CA ILE A 28 18.01 14.97 -3.22
C ILE A 28 18.17 14.18 -1.91
N VAL A 29 19.31 13.51 -1.71
CA VAL A 29 19.58 12.78 -0.47
C VAL A 29 19.60 13.73 0.71
N ALA A 30 20.31 14.86 0.62
CA ALA A 30 20.38 15.84 1.70
C ALA A 30 19.00 16.41 2.06
N GLU A 31 18.19 16.76 1.06
CA GLU A 31 16.85 17.28 1.29
C GLU A 31 15.89 16.22 1.86
N ARG A 32 15.93 14.98 1.38
CA ARG A 32 15.13 13.88 1.92
C ARG A 32 15.53 13.57 3.37
N ASP A 33 16.82 13.42 3.63
CA ASP A 33 17.34 13.00 4.93
C ASP A 33 17.11 14.06 6.01
N LYS A 34 17.01 15.33 5.63
CA LYS A 34 16.56 16.41 6.54
C LYS A 34 15.20 16.10 7.18
N TYR A 35 14.24 15.58 6.42
CA TYR A 35 12.92 15.23 6.95
C TYR A 35 12.93 13.88 7.66
N LEU A 36 13.69 12.91 7.17
CA LEU A 36 13.73 11.56 7.75
C LEU A 36 14.44 11.50 9.10
N ASN A 37 15.47 12.32 9.31
CA ASN A 37 16.24 12.36 10.55
C ASN A 37 15.62 13.28 11.61
N MET A 38 14.57 14.01 11.26
CA MET A 38 13.89 14.94 12.15
C MET A 38 12.98 14.18 13.14
N PRO A 39 12.98 14.53 14.45
CA PRO A 39 12.06 13.95 15.42
C PRO A 39 10.59 14.13 14.98
N THR A 40 9.74 13.13 15.22
CA THR A 40 8.32 13.18 14.80
C THR A 40 7.58 14.43 15.28
N SER A 41 7.85 14.89 16.52
CA SER A 41 7.26 16.12 17.07
C SER A 41 7.61 17.38 16.27
N GLU A 42 8.83 17.43 15.73
CA GLU A 42 9.27 18.52 14.86
C GLU A 42 8.73 18.34 13.43
N ARG A 43 8.76 17.10 12.88
CA ARG A 43 8.16 16.79 11.56
C ARG A 43 6.70 17.23 11.46
N ARG A 44 5.90 17.02 12.50
CA ARG A 44 4.50 17.45 12.59
C ARG A 44 4.30 18.97 12.37
N ARG A 45 5.31 19.79 12.64
CA ARG A 45 5.27 21.24 12.36
C ARG A 45 5.32 21.53 10.86
N HIS A 46 6.02 20.68 10.10
CA HIS A 46 6.20 20.78 8.66
C HIS A 46 5.08 20.13 7.84
N TYR A 47 4.25 19.27 8.44
CA TYR A 47 3.15 18.65 7.72
C TYR A 47 2.23 19.68 7.08
N LYS A 48 1.88 19.44 5.82
CA LYS A 48 0.94 20.25 5.06
C LYS A 48 -0.43 20.28 5.70
N THR A 49 -0.88 19.15 6.23
CA THR A 49 -2.13 19.04 7.00
C THR A 49 -1.86 19.11 8.50
N LYS A 50 -2.78 19.74 9.24
CA LYS A 50 -2.80 19.72 10.71
C LYS A 50 -3.73 18.66 11.29
N LYS A 51 -4.55 18.03 10.45
CA LYS A 51 -5.47 16.94 10.80
C LYS A 51 -4.88 15.60 10.31
N PHE A 52 -3.68 15.28 10.77
CA PHE A 52 -3.07 13.99 10.47
C PHE A 52 -3.70 12.89 11.35
N VAL A 53 -3.60 11.65 10.89
CA VAL A 53 -4.14 10.45 11.56
C VAL A 53 -2.97 9.53 11.87
N THR A 54 -2.80 9.14 13.13
CA THR A 54 -1.72 8.23 13.51
C THR A 54 -2.14 6.77 13.33
N LEU A 55 -1.19 5.84 13.41
CA LEU A 55 -1.51 4.42 13.32
C LEU A 55 -2.47 3.96 14.43
N GLU A 56 -2.36 4.53 15.62
CA GLU A 56 -3.19 4.20 16.79
C GLU A 56 -4.66 4.59 16.59
N ASP A 57 -4.93 5.60 15.76
CA ASP A 57 -6.29 6.02 15.42
C ASP A 57 -6.98 5.05 14.45
N ILE A 58 -6.24 4.10 13.86
CA ILE A 58 -6.73 3.19 12.81
C ILE A 58 -6.93 1.79 13.39
N PRO A 59 -8.18 1.32 13.56
CA PRO A 59 -8.45 -0.02 14.04
C PRO A 59 -7.88 -1.06 13.07
N ASP A 60 -7.34 -2.15 13.59
CA ASP A 60 -7.09 -3.34 12.78
C ASP A 60 -8.41 -3.96 12.30
N TRP A 61 -8.32 -4.89 11.35
CA TRP A 61 -9.50 -5.55 10.79
C TRP A 61 -10.37 -6.24 11.85
N PRO A 62 -9.82 -7.00 12.82
CA PRO A 62 -10.61 -7.51 13.94
C PRO A 62 -11.41 -6.44 14.69
N ALA A 63 -10.78 -5.33 15.07
CA ALA A 63 -11.45 -4.24 15.79
C ALA A 63 -12.49 -3.52 14.93
N TYR A 64 -12.18 -3.25 13.65
CA TYR A 64 -13.10 -2.64 12.69
C TYR A 64 -14.34 -3.51 12.47
N SER A 65 -14.13 -4.80 12.18
CA SER A 65 -15.19 -5.78 11.92
C SER A 65 -16.14 -5.90 13.11
N LYS A 66 -15.59 -5.98 14.33
CA LYS A 66 -16.38 -5.97 15.57
C LYS A 66 -17.21 -4.69 15.72
N ALA A 67 -16.62 -3.53 15.48
CA ALA A 67 -17.32 -2.25 15.61
C ALA A 67 -18.46 -2.08 14.58
N LYS A 68 -18.32 -2.67 13.39
CA LYS A 68 -19.32 -2.66 12.33
C LYS A 68 -20.29 -3.84 12.35
N ASN A 69 -20.14 -4.78 13.29
CA ASN A 69 -20.90 -6.02 13.36
C ASN A 69 -20.85 -6.83 12.05
N ILE A 70 -19.67 -6.92 11.42
CA ILE A 70 -19.49 -7.71 10.19
C ILE A 70 -19.36 -9.18 10.59
N THR A 71 -20.37 -9.99 10.26
CA THR A 71 -20.45 -11.42 10.63
C THR A 71 -20.27 -12.37 9.44
N ALA A 72 -19.94 -11.85 8.26
CA ALA A 72 -19.82 -12.67 7.06
C ALA A 72 -18.71 -13.72 7.22
N SER A 73 -19.02 -14.95 6.82
CA SER A 73 -18.09 -16.08 6.85
C SER A 73 -17.40 -16.22 5.50
N GLY A 74 -16.07 -16.29 5.49
CA GLY A 74 -15.31 -16.46 4.26
C GLY A 74 -15.64 -17.75 3.50
N SER A 75 -15.31 -17.78 2.21
CA SER A 75 -15.58 -18.89 1.27
C SER A 75 -14.87 -20.22 1.60
N GLY A 76 -14.12 -20.30 2.70
CA GLY A 76 -13.31 -21.47 3.09
C GLY A 76 -11.97 -21.59 2.37
N LYS A 77 -11.66 -20.70 1.41
CA LYS A 77 -10.37 -20.68 0.70
C LYS A 77 -9.19 -20.41 1.62
N TRP A 78 -9.34 -19.48 2.57
CA TRP A 78 -8.29 -19.06 3.49
C TRP A 78 -8.59 -19.52 4.91
N SER A 79 -7.56 -19.98 5.62
CA SER A 79 -7.67 -20.36 7.03
C SER A 79 -7.75 -19.12 7.93
N LYS A 80 -8.42 -19.27 9.09
CA LYS A 80 -8.45 -18.25 10.15
C LYS A 80 -7.05 -18.07 10.71
N ARG A 81 -6.54 -16.84 10.62
CA ARG A 81 -5.20 -16.44 11.07
C ARG A 81 -5.31 -15.05 11.68
N TYR A 82 -5.53 -15.00 12.99
CA TYR A 82 -5.68 -13.73 13.72
C TYR A 82 -4.40 -12.89 13.68
N ASP A 83 -3.25 -13.58 13.70
CA ASP A 83 -1.93 -12.98 13.55
C ASP A 83 -1.73 -12.26 12.20
N LEU A 84 -2.41 -12.70 11.13
CA LEU A 84 -2.42 -12.00 9.83
C LEU A 84 -3.56 -10.98 9.73
N SER A 85 -4.72 -11.29 10.30
CA SER A 85 -5.89 -10.41 10.28
C SER A 85 -5.63 -9.10 11.04
N SER A 86 -4.88 -9.15 12.15
CA SER A 86 -4.44 -7.96 12.89
C SER A 86 -3.39 -7.11 12.14
N LYS A 87 -2.83 -7.60 11.03
CA LYS A 87 -1.90 -6.87 10.16
C LYS A 87 -2.58 -6.04 9.09
N VAL A 88 -3.90 -6.15 8.90
CA VAL A 88 -4.62 -5.36 7.91
C VAL A 88 -5.62 -4.41 8.56
N SER A 89 -5.87 -3.27 7.91
CA SER A 89 -6.84 -2.27 8.33
C SER A 89 -7.64 -1.75 7.15
N MET A 90 -8.87 -1.31 7.42
CA MET A 90 -9.60 -0.39 6.55
C MET A 90 -9.48 1.02 7.13
N PHE A 91 -9.26 2.01 6.28
CA PHE A 91 -9.36 3.41 6.64
C PHE A 91 -10.13 4.15 5.55
N VAL A 92 -11.13 4.95 5.93
CA VAL A 92 -11.93 5.74 4.98
C VAL A 92 -11.56 7.20 5.13
N GLY A 93 -10.87 7.76 4.13
CA GLY A 93 -10.39 9.13 4.22
C GLY A 93 -9.28 9.50 3.23
N ASP A 94 -8.61 10.60 3.54
CA ASP A 94 -7.51 11.13 2.73
C ASP A 94 -6.20 10.43 3.10
N ILE A 95 -5.63 9.67 2.15
CA ILE A 95 -4.36 8.95 2.33
C ILE A 95 -3.20 9.90 2.68
N THR A 96 -3.27 11.16 2.27
CA THR A 96 -2.20 12.16 2.52
C THR A 96 -2.16 12.62 3.99
N ALA A 97 -3.12 12.22 4.82
CA ALA A 97 -3.17 12.53 6.23
C ALA A 97 -2.52 11.46 7.13
N LEU A 98 -2.15 10.30 6.58
CA LEU A 98 -1.68 9.15 7.38
C LEU A 98 -0.23 9.33 7.85
N GLU A 99 -0.01 9.42 9.16
CA GLU A 99 1.30 9.45 9.81
C GLU A 99 1.84 8.03 10.00
N ILE A 100 2.34 7.44 8.90
CA ILE A 100 2.88 6.09 8.83
C ILE A 100 4.23 6.06 8.11
N ASP A 101 4.84 4.89 7.90
CA ASP A 101 6.11 4.80 7.19
C ASP A 101 5.95 5.13 5.70
N ALA A 102 5.00 4.51 4.99
CA ALA A 102 4.77 4.79 3.58
C ALA A 102 3.29 4.83 3.18
N ILE A 103 2.99 5.70 2.22
CA ILE A 103 1.74 5.64 1.45
C ILE A 103 2.05 5.26 0.01
N VAL A 104 1.14 4.56 -0.65
CA VAL A 104 1.26 4.22 -2.06
C VAL A 104 0.59 5.29 -2.92
N ASN A 105 1.27 5.72 -3.97
CA ASN A 105 0.72 6.57 -5.01
C ASN A 105 0.33 5.72 -6.22
N ALA A 106 -0.94 5.82 -6.65
CA ALA A 106 -1.40 5.30 -7.94
C ALA A 106 -1.01 6.27 -9.06
N ALA A 107 0.25 6.19 -9.46
CA ALA A 107 0.90 7.13 -10.37
C ALA A 107 0.64 6.79 -11.86
N ASN A 108 1.03 7.72 -12.72
CA ASN A 108 1.23 7.48 -14.14
C ASN A 108 2.70 7.22 -14.48
N ASN A 109 2.98 6.76 -15.71
CA ASN A 109 4.32 6.38 -16.14
C ASN A 109 5.38 7.49 -16.00
N ALA A 110 5.00 8.76 -16.06
CA ALA A 110 5.96 9.86 -15.90
C ALA A 110 6.38 10.06 -14.43
N MET A 111 5.56 9.66 -13.46
CA MET A 111 5.75 9.94 -12.02
C MET A 111 5.79 11.43 -11.64
N LEU A 112 5.31 12.33 -12.51
CA LEU A 112 5.37 13.78 -12.29
C LEU A 112 4.05 14.38 -11.80
N GLY A 113 3.20 13.56 -11.18
CA GLY A 113 1.87 13.94 -10.72
C GLY A 113 0.78 13.84 -11.80
N GLY A 114 -0.43 14.22 -11.42
CA GLY A 114 -1.62 14.12 -12.27
C GLY A 114 -2.89 14.55 -11.53
N GLY A 115 -4.02 13.91 -11.87
CA GLY A 115 -5.29 14.06 -11.15
C GLY A 115 -5.45 13.06 -9.99
N GLY A 116 -6.64 13.03 -9.38
CA GLY A 116 -6.99 12.03 -8.36
C GLY A 116 -6.04 12.01 -7.15
N VAL A 117 -5.75 10.80 -6.67
CA VAL A 117 -4.85 10.58 -5.51
C VAL A 117 -3.41 11.01 -5.80
N ASP A 118 -2.93 10.84 -7.03
CA ASP A 118 -1.59 11.25 -7.46
C ASP A 118 -1.41 12.77 -7.31
N GLY A 119 -2.36 13.54 -7.85
CA GLY A 119 -2.38 14.99 -7.67
C GLY A 119 -2.51 15.41 -6.20
N ALA A 120 -3.29 14.70 -5.40
CA ALA A 120 -3.42 14.98 -3.97
C ALA A 120 -2.09 14.79 -3.22
N ILE A 121 -1.41 13.67 -3.46
CA ILE A 121 -0.11 13.35 -2.88
C ILE A 121 0.93 14.41 -3.27
N HIS A 122 1.05 14.76 -4.56
CA HIS A 122 2.00 15.78 -5.01
C HIS A 122 1.73 17.17 -4.41
N ARG A 123 0.46 17.58 -4.29
CA ARG A 123 0.12 18.86 -3.65
C ARG A 123 0.42 18.87 -2.15
N ALA A 124 0.27 17.71 -1.49
CA ALA A 124 0.49 17.59 -0.06
C ALA A 124 1.98 17.45 0.30
N ALA A 125 2.77 16.73 -0.50
CA ALA A 125 4.20 16.54 -0.29
C ALA A 125 5.05 17.76 -0.68
N GLY A 126 4.57 18.59 -1.62
CA GLY A 126 5.27 19.77 -2.09
C GLY A 126 6.23 19.50 -3.27
N HIS A 127 6.90 20.55 -3.74
CA HIS A 127 7.70 20.54 -4.98
C HIS A 127 8.87 19.55 -4.95
N LYS A 128 9.46 19.30 -3.78
CA LYS A 128 10.61 18.40 -3.60
C LYS A 128 10.30 16.95 -3.99
N LEU A 129 9.03 16.52 -3.84
CA LEU A 129 8.61 15.21 -4.33
C LEU A 129 8.76 15.09 -5.85
N VAL A 130 8.40 16.15 -6.59
CA VAL A 130 8.54 16.17 -8.06
C VAL A 130 10.01 16.18 -8.46
N GLU A 131 10.87 16.86 -7.71
CA GLU A 131 12.32 16.89 -7.95
C GLU A 131 12.94 15.50 -7.80
N GLU A 132 12.61 14.76 -6.74
CA GLU A 132 13.08 13.39 -6.58
C GLU A 132 12.47 12.43 -7.62
N CYS A 133 11.19 12.57 -7.95
CA CYS A 133 10.56 11.76 -9.01
C CYS A 133 11.29 11.89 -10.36
N LYS A 134 11.83 13.06 -10.70
CA LYS A 134 12.61 13.27 -11.94
C LYS A 134 13.86 12.40 -11.99
N MET A 135 14.45 12.05 -10.85
CA MET A 135 15.64 11.19 -10.78
C MET A 135 15.35 9.74 -11.20
N HIS A 136 14.09 9.32 -11.16
CA HIS A 136 13.71 7.94 -11.44
C HIS A 136 13.44 7.66 -12.93
N ASN A 137 13.37 8.67 -13.81
CA ASN A 137 13.05 8.50 -15.24
C ASN A 137 11.75 7.71 -15.50
N GLY A 138 10.72 7.97 -14.70
CA GLY A 138 9.40 7.32 -14.82
C GLY A 138 9.32 5.92 -14.22
N CYS A 139 8.20 5.23 -14.42
CA CYS A 139 7.95 3.88 -13.90
C CYS A 139 7.10 3.05 -14.88
N ALA A 140 7.40 1.76 -15.00
CA ALA A 140 6.69 0.85 -15.89
C ALA A 140 5.38 0.35 -15.24
N THR A 141 4.40 -0.01 -16.07
CA THR A 141 3.15 -0.59 -15.56
C THR A 141 3.40 -1.92 -14.86
N GLY A 142 2.92 -2.04 -13.62
CA GLY A 142 3.17 -3.18 -12.72
C GLY A 142 4.35 -2.98 -11.76
N ASP A 143 5.17 -1.95 -11.96
CA ASP A 143 6.38 -1.70 -11.19
C ASP A 143 6.15 -0.62 -10.12
N ALA A 144 7.11 -0.43 -9.20
CA ALA A 144 7.05 0.63 -8.19
C ALA A 144 8.42 1.22 -7.85
N LYS A 145 8.44 2.51 -7.47
CA LYS A 145 9.64 3.25 -7.04
C LYS A 145 9.36 4.05 -5.78
N ILE A 146 10.35 4.19 -4.91
CA ILE A 146 10.21 4.84 -3.61
C ILE A 146 10.89 6.22 -3.61
N THR A 147 10.27 7.18 -2.94
CA THR A 147 10.76 8.55 -2.69
C THR A 147 10.51 8.95 -1.23
N GLY A 148 11.07 10.09 -0.80
CA GLY A 148 10.69 10.73 0.46
C GLY A 148 9.26 11.27 0.47
N GLY A 149 8.65 11.38 1.65
CA GLY A 149 7.31 11.93 1.84
C GLY A 149 7.27 13.46 1.98
N TYR A 150 8.40 14.09 2.28
CA TYR A 150 8.54 15.55 2.42
C TYR A 150 7.53 16.16 3.40
N ASP A 151 6.63 17.02 2.92
CA ASP A 151 5.63 17.70 3.74
C ASP A 151 4.43 16.79 4.09
N LEU A 152 4.44 15.52 3.69
CA LEU A 152 3.48 14.50 4.14
C LEU A 152 3.76 14.05 5.58
N PRO A 153 2.72 13.64 6.32
CA PRO A 153 2.89 12.86 7.55
C PRO A 153 3.67 11.56 7.32
N ALA A 154 3.37 10.86 6.23
CA ALA A 154 4.08 9.65 5.81
C ALA A 154 5.58 9.94 5.54
N LYS A 155 6.47 9.02 5.95
CA LYS A 155 7.92 9.21 5.74
C LYS A 155 8.33 9.03 4.28
N TYR A 156 7.66 8.14 3.57
CA TYR A 156 7.95 7.79 2.18
C TYR A 156 6.68 7.73 1.32
N VAL A 157 6.87 7.83 0.00
CA VAL A 157 5.86 7.51 -0.99
C VAL A 157 6.38 6.38 -1.87
N ILE A 158 5.59 5.31 -2.02
CA ILE A 158 5.87 4.26 -3.00
C ILE A 158 4.96 4.49 -4.20
N HIS A 159 5.53 4.92 -5.32
CA HIS A 159 4.82 5.21 -6.55
C HIS A 159 4.73 3.95 -7.39
N THR A 160 3.51 3.52 -7.72
CA THR A 160 3.30 2.37 -8.62
C THR A 160 2.37 2.74 -9.76
N VAL A 161 2.60 2.15 -10.93
CA VAL A 161 1.82 2.43 -12.14
C VAL A 161 0.88 1.26 -12.41
N GLY A 162 -0.39 1.46 -12.05
CA GLY A 162 -1.45 0.51 -12.31
C GLY A 162 -1.75 0.33 -13.81
N PRO A 163 -2.34 -0.80 -14.23
CA PRO A 163 -2.77 -0.99 -15.61
C PRO A 163 -4.00 -0.14 -15.96
N VAL A 164 -4.11 0.23 -17.23
CA VAL A 164 -5.38 0.67 -17.84
C VAL A 164 -6.21 -0.57 -18.20
N GLY A 165 -7.45 -0.59 -17.73
CA GLY A 165 -8.38 -1.71 -17.86
C GLY A 165 -8.02 -2.88 -16.94
N GLU A 166 -8.81 -3.95 -17.07
CA GLU A 166 -8.69 -5.16 -16.24
C GLU A 166 -7.52 -6.03 -16.70
N LYS A 167 -6.32 -5.77 -16.15
CA LYS A 167 -5.11 -6.58 -16.35
C LYS A 167 -4.62 -7.11 -15.01
N GLU A 168 -5.22 -8.20 -14.56
CA GLU A 168 -4.99 -8.79 -13.23
C GLU A 168 -3.51 -8.96 -12.89
N ALA A 169 -2.72 -9.59 -13.77
CA ALA A 169 -1.29 -9.82 -13.53
C ALA A 169 -0.50 -8.52 -13.29
N LYS A 170 -0.87 -7.42 -13.97
CA LYS A 170 -0.21 -6.12 -13.80
C LYS A 170 -0.66 -5.44 -12.51
N LEU A 171 -1.93 -5.53 -12.14
CA LEU A 171 -2.40 -4.99 -10.87
C LEU A 171 -1.79 -5.76 -9.69
N HIS A 172 -1.74 -7.10 -9.77
CA HIS A 172 -1.05 -7.97 -8.83
C HIS A 172 0.41 -7.54 -8.65
N SER A 173 1.12 -7.33 -9.76
CA SER A 173 2.52 -6.87 -9.77
C SER A 173 2.70 -5.52 -9.06
N CYS A 174 1.74 -4.58 -9.17
CA CYS A 174 1.79 -3.30 -8.45
C CYS A 174 1.79 -3.51 -6.93
N TYR A 175 0.83 -4.28 -6.41
CA TYR A 175 0.72 -4.56 -4.97
C TYR A 175 1.95 -5.32 -4.46
N LEU A 176 2.37 -6.37 -5.18
CA LEU A 176 3.54 -7.17 -4.79
C LEU A 176 4.82 -6.33 -4.77
N THR A 177 5.04 -5.49 -5.79
CA THR A 177 6.23 -4.64 -5.86
C THR A 177 6.25 -3.60 -4.75
N CYS A 178 5.10 -3.04 -4.38
CA CYS A 178 5.01 -2.14 -3.22
C CYS A 178 5.34 -2.85 -1.90
N LEU A 179 4.83 -4.06 -1.69
CA LEU A 179 5.07 -4.86 -0.48
C LEU A 179 6.56 -5.26 -0.34
N GLU A 180 7.18 -5.70 -1.45
CA GLU A 180 8.61 -6.00 -1.45
C GLU A 180 9.48 -4.75 -1.28
N THR A 181 9.07 -3.61 -1.86
CA THR A 181 9.75 -2.33 -1.65
C THR A 181 9.68 -1.89 -0.18
N MET A 182 8.51 -2.02 0.46
CA MET A 182 8.33 -1.77 1.91
C MET A 182 9.28 -2.65 2.73
N LYS A 183 9.32 -3.96 2.46
CA LYS A 183 10.19 -4.93 3.16
C LYS A 183 11.67 -4.60 3.00
N ALA A 184 12.12 -4.34 1.78
CA ALA A 184 13.51 -4.03 1.48
C ALA A 184 14.00 -2.77 2.18
N ASN A 185 13.13 -1.76 2.32
CA ASN A 185 13.41 -0.51 3.01
C ASN A 185 13.10 -0.57 4.52
N ARG A 186 12.78 -1.76 5.07
CA ARG A 186 12.48 -2.01 6.49
C ARG A 186 11.34 -1.13 7.04
N LEU A 187 10.41 -0.76 6.18
CA LEU A 187 9.21 -0.03 6.55
C LEU A 187 8.21 -1.02 7.16
N ARG A 188 7.50 -0.62 8.20
CA ARG A 188 6.60 -1.50 8.96
C ARG A 188 5.13 -1.17 8.73
N THR A 189 4.83 -0.02 8.13
CA THR A 189 3.46 0.40 7.84
C THR A 189 3.30 0.93 6.42
N LEU A 190 2.25 0.47 5.73
CA LEU A 190 1.99 0.84 4.33
C LEU A 190 0.50 1.03 4.11
N ALA A 191 0.11 2.13 3.44
CA ALA A 191 -1.28 2.33 3.00
C ALA A 191 -1.41 2.29 1.48
N PHE A 192 -2.38 1.53 0.98
CA PHE A 192 -2.75 1.46 -0.43
C PHE A 192 -4.02 2.27 -0.70
N PRO A 193 -4.06 3.11 -1.76
CA PRO A 193 -5.31 3.56 -2.35
C PRO A 193 -5.89 2.45 -3.24
N CYS A 194 -7.09 2.64 -3.77
CA CYS A 194 -7.66 1.74 -4.79
C CYS A 194 -6.97 1.94 -6.16
N ILE A 195 -5.83 1.27 -6.38
CA ILE A 195 -5.04 1.39 -7.62
C ILE A 195 -5.89 1.00 -8.83
N SER A 196 -5.80 1.80 -9.90
CA SER A 196 -6.49 1.64 -11.20
C SER A 196 -8.02 1.76 -11.24
N THR A 197 -8.73 1.94 -10.11
CA THR A 197 -10.21 1.94 -10.10
C THR A 197 -10.87 3.29 -10.44
N GLY A 198 -10.05 4.33 -10.63
CA GLY A 198 -10.47 5.65 -11.11
C GLY A 198 -10.35 5.78 -12.64
N VAL A 199 -9.53 6.74 -13.09
CA VAL A 199 -9.31 7.07 -14.52
C VAL A 199 -8.79 5.88 -15.35
N TYR A 200 -8.24 4.84 -14.72
CA TYR A 200 -7.77 3.63 -15.41
C TYR A 200 -8.82 2.52 -15.53
N HIS A 201 -10.04 2.74 -15.04
CA HIS A 201 -11.24 1.92 -15.31
C HIS A 201 -11.13 0.42 -14.95
N TYR A 202 -10.31 0.04 -13.97
CA TYR A 202 -10.35 -1.31 -13.43
C TYR A 202 -11.63 -1.49 -12.59
N PRO A 203 -12.45 -2.55 -12.81
CA PRO A 203 -13.66 -2.77 -12.00
C PRO A 203 -13.33 -2.89 -10.51
N ASN A 204 -14.00 -2.09 -9.66
CA ASN A 204 -13.68 -1.96 -8.24
C ASN A 204 -13.62 -3.30 -7.49
N LYS A 205 -14.61 -4.18 -7.68
CA LYS A 205 -14.69 -5.48 -7.00
C LYS A 205 -13.58 -6.43 -7.45
N ALA A 206 -13.31 -6.49 -8.75
CA ALA A 206 -12.20 -7.29 -9.29
C ALA A 206 -10.84 -6.76 -8.79
N ALA A 207 -10.65 -5.45 -8.72
CA ALA A 207 -9.44 -4.84 -8.18
C ALA A 207 -9.25 -5.16 -6.68
N ALA A 208 -10.33 -5.13 -5.90
CA ALA A 208 -10.30 -5.47 -4.49
C ALA A 208 -9.90 -6.94 -4.25
N HIS A 209 -10.40 -7.88 -5.08
CA HIS A 209 -9.95 -9.27 -5.03
C HIS A 209 -8.43 -9.40 -5.21
N VAL A 210 -7.85 -8.66 -6.16
CA VAL A 210 -6.38 -8.64 -6.40
C VAL A 210 -5.63 -8.06 -5.21
N ALA A 211 -6.08 -6.91 -4.70
CA ALA A 211 -5.44 -6.26 -3.55
C ALA A 211 -5.39 -7.18 -2.33
N LEU A 212 -6.52 -7.81 -2.01
CA LEU A 212 -6.69 -8.69 -0.85
C LEU A 212 -5.97 -10.02 -1.04
N SER A 213 -6.04 -10.64 -2.23
CA SER A 213 -5.34 -11.90 -2.50
C SER A 213 -3.83 -11.72 -2.44
N THR A 214 -3.28 -10.70 -3.12
CA THR A 214 -1.85 -10.43 -3.12
C THR A 214 -1.33 -10.14 -1.71
N THR A 215 -2.06 -9.35 -0.92
CA THR A 215 -1.67 -9.05 0.46
C THR A 215 -1.69 -10.30 1.33
N ARG A 216 -2.76 -11.12 1.25
CA ARG A 216 -2.87 -12.36 2.03
C ARG A 216 -1.77 -13.35 1.65
N GLU A 217 -1.55 -13.58 0.36
CA GLU A 217 -0.49 -14.46 -0.14
C GLU A 217 0.90 -13.99 0.32
N TRP A 218 1.17 -12.69 0.25
CA TRP A 218 2.44 -12.13 0.71
C TRP A 218 2.65 -12.28 2.22
N LEU A 219 1.60 -12.11 3.03
CA LEU A 219 1.66 -12.28 4.48
C LEU A 219 1.84 -13.74 4.92
N GLU A 220 1.41 -14.72 4.11
CA GLU A 220 1.60 -16.16 4.37
C GLU A 220 3.03 -16.64 4.07
N VAL A 221 3.80 -15.89 3.29
CA VAL A 221 5.23 -16.19 3.09
C VAL A 221 5.95 -16.02 4.42
N GLU A 222 6.79 -17.00 4.75
CA GLU A 222 7.54 -17.05 6.02
C GLU A 222 8.28 -15.72 6.29
N ASP A 223 8.27 -15.30 7.55
CA ASP A 223 8.80 -14.03 8.07
C ASP A 223 8.14 -12.73 7.62
N ASN A 224 7.43 -12.65 6.48
CA ASN A 224 6.88 -11.39 5.98
C ASN A 224 5.93 -10.72 7.01
N ALA A 225 5.04 -11.50 7.63
CA ALA A 225 4.13 -10.98 8.66
C ALA A 225 4.85 -10.39 9.89
N SER A 226 6.07 -10.84 10.21
CA SER A 226 6.88 -10.28 11.32
C SER A 226 7.52 -8.93 10.97
N LYS A 227 7.71 -8.66 9.67
CA LYS A 227 8.35 -7.42 9.17
C LYS A 227 7.38 -6.24 9.07
N VAL A 228 6.08 -6.48 9.19
CA VAL A 228 5.04 -5.46 9.05
C VAL A 228 4.20 -5.37 10.32
N ASP A 229 3.80 -4.15 10.68
CA ASP A 229 2.85 -3.86 11.74
C ASP A 229 1.44 -3.67 11.17
N ARG A 230 1.31 -2.92 10.06
CA ARG A 230 0.00 -2.70 9.42
C ARG A 230 0.08 -2.44 7.92
N ILE A 231 -0.82 -3.07 7.16
CA ILE A 231 -1.16 -2.78 5.77
C ILE A 231 -2.57 -2.20 5.75
N ILE A 232 -2.74 -0.98 5.25
CA ILE A 232 -3.98 -0.22 5.33
C ILE A 232 -4.58 -0.09 3.94
N TYR A 233 -5.82 -0.53 3.77
CA TYR A 233 -6.62 -0.19 2.59
C TYR A 233 -7.28 1.17 2.83
N CYS A 234 -6.72 2.22 2.25
CA CYS A 234 -7.21 3.58 2.33
C CYS A 234 -8.27 3.81 1.25
N LEU A 235 -9.53 3.73 1.64
CA LEU A 235 -10.69 3.83 0.77
C LEU A 235 -11.22 5.26 0.76
N PHE A 236 -11.83 5.66 -0.35
CA PHE A 236 -12.37 7.01 -0.54
C PHE A 236 -13.85 7.03 -0.91
N LEU A 237 -14.30 6.10 -1.75
CA LEU A 237 -15.69 6.04 -2.22
C LEU A 237 -16.47 5.01 -1.40
N ASP A 238 -17.73 5.30 -1.10
CA ASP A 238 -18.62 4.39 -0.36
C ASP A 238 -18.76 3.01 -1.04
N LYS A 239 -18.75 2.98 -2.38
CA LYS A 239 -18.78 1.71 -3.13
C LYS A 239 -17.57 0.82 -2.83
N ASP A 240 -16.40 1.41 -2.64
CA ASP A 240 -15.18 0.66 -2.30
C ASP A 240 -15.25 0.20 -0.85
N VAL A 241 -15.79 1.02 0.06
CA VAL A 241 -16.05 0.61 1.45
C VAL A 241 -16.93 -0.63 1.50
N SER A 242 -18.09 -0.60 0.83
CA SER A 242 -19.00 -1.76 0.80
C SER A 242 -18.34 -3.00 0.21
N ILE A 243 -17.55 -2.86 -0.86
CA ILE A 243 -16.82 -3.97 -1.48
C ILE A 243 -15.78 -4.56 -0.52
N TYR A 244 -15.00 -3.72 0.17
CA TYR A 244 -13.97 -4.21 1.09
C TYR A 244 -14.58 -4.82 2.36
N GLU A 245 -15.69 -4.27 2.87
CA GLU A 245 -16.44 -4.87 3.99
C GLU A 245 -17.02 -6.25 3.62
N GLU A 246 -17.46 -6.42 2.38
CA GLU A 246 -17.92 -7.72 1.84
C GLU A 246 -16.75 -8.72 1.73
N LEU A 247 -15.62 -8.29 1.17
CA LEU A 247 -14.54 -9.19 0.75
C LEU A 247 -13.49 -9.49 1.84
N LEU A 248 -13.21 -8.57 2.76
CA LEU A 248 -12.21 -8.83 3.81
C LEU A 248 -12.45 -10.11 4.62
N PRO A 249 -13.68 -10.46 5.04
CA PRO A 249 -13.97 -11.73 5.68
C PRO A 249 -13.61 -12.96 4.84
N GLU A 250 -13.57 -12.86 3.51
CA GLU A 250 -13.16 -13.96 2.64
C GLU A 250 -11.65 -14.21 2.68
N TYR A 251 -10.84 -13.15 2.78
CA TYR A 251 -9.38 -13.21 2.72
C TYR A 251 -8.71 -13.22 4.10
N PHE A 252 -9.34 -12.59 5.08
CA PHE A 252 -8.90 -12.48 6.47
C PHE A 252 -10.04 -12.88 7.41
N PRO A 253 -10.47 -14.16 7.38
CA PRO A 253 -11.55 -14.63 8.22
C PRO A 253 -11.17 -14.58 9.71
N LEU A 254 -12.12 -14.09 10.51
CA LEU A 254 -12.03 -13.95 11.98
C LEU A 254 -12.68 -15.14 12.70
#